data_AF-A0A369JPZ8-F1
#
_entry.id   AF-A0A369JPZ8-F1
#
_cell.length_a   1.000
_cell.length_b   1.000
_cell.length_c   1.000
_cell.angle_alpha   90.00
_cell.angle_beta   90.00
_cell.angle_gamma   90.00
#
_symmetry.space_group_name_H-M   'P 1'
#
loop_
_entity.id
_entity.type
_entity.pdbx_description
1 polymer ?
#
loop_
_entity_poly.entity_id
_entity_poly.type
_entity_poly.pdbx_seq_one_letter_code
_entity_poly.pdbx_strand_id
1 'polypeptide(L)'
;MARKYAPQILMLALRSCRHHMHFSPALNKPHPNEIGADNPLDSDHYERSDAVILGVKLSTSSSTLSVSKPDPHFHLVLTVSFLHSPRPNSSFTISTGRSVLDPDFDTRGAFRLVCEADEKQSLRLSPETEPHYAYQPTENRDLKTIEWLKFITIPASGTVQIELPLPLERILRANDDVKREDMKPGTKYRVWMKQALLHFPYSYWGNLGGDLKDKKLSDRMSPETGKLSEAEEDECKALERKGWVFDQGRVQALGNVGRHGPEFVLEE
;
A
#
# COMPACT_ATOMS: atom_id res chain seq x y z
N MET A 1 -2.78 -58.16 -26.45
CA MET A 1 -2.75 -57.20 -27.56
C MET A 1 -3.07 -55.82 -27.00
N ALA A 2 -2.13 -54.90 -27.08
CA ALA A 2 -2.17 -53.61 -26.42
C ALA A 2 -2.59 -52.47 -27.38
N ARG A 3 -3.42 -51.57 -26.83
CA ARG A 3 -3.56 -50.11 -27.05
C ARG A 3 -3.39 -49.54 -28.47
N LYS A 4 -4.34 -48.67 -28.85
CA LYS A 4 -4.08 -47.28 -29.30
C LYS A 4 -5.38 -46.54 -29.61
N TYR A 5 -5.78 -45.62 -28.73
CA TYR A 5 -6.44 -44.38 -29.12
C TYR A 5 -5.90 -43.28 -28.19
N ALA A 6 -5.17 -42.34 -28.78
CA ALA A 6 -4.75 -41.10 -28.15
C ALA A 6 -5.70 -40.00 -28.67
N PRO A 7 -6.25 -39.13 -27.80
CA PRO A 7 -6.84 -37.90 -28.28
C PRO A 7 -5.74 -36.85 -28.51
N GLN A 8 -5.84 -36.18 -29.66
CA GLN A 8 -5.04 -35.00 -29.99
C GLN A 8 -5.35 -33.90 -28.97
N ILE A 9 -4.37 -33.57 -28.13
CA ILE A 9 -4.39 -32.36 -27.31
C ILE A 9 -4.02 -31.21 -28.23
N LEU A 10 -5.01 -30.38 -28.51
CA LEU A 10 -4.85 -29.08 -29.14
C LEU A 10 -4.03 -28.21 -28.17
N MET A 11 -2.73 -28.05 -28.43
CA MET A 11 -1.91 -27.04 -27.77
C MET A 11 -2.36 -25.65 -28.24
N LEU A 12 -3.35 -25.09 -27.56
CA LEU A 12 -3.51 -23.64 -27.52
C LEU A 12 -2.27 -23.08 -26.82
N ALA A 13 -1.47 -22.35 -27.59
CA ALA A 13 -0.31 -21.64 -27.11
C ALA A 13 -0.75 -20.65 -26.03
N LEU A 14 -0.62 -21.05 -24.76
CA LEU A 14 -0.57 -20.15 -23.62
C LEU A 14 0.70 -19.30 -23.79
N ARG A 15 0.58 -18.21 -24.55
CA ARG A 15 1.46 -17.07 -24.40
C ARG A 15 1.15 -16.49 -23.02
N SER A 16 1.86 -17.03 -22.04
CA SER A 16 2.11 -16.38 -20.77
C SER A 16 2.62 -14.98 -21.11
N CYS A 17 1.74 -13.98 -21.01
CA CYS A 17 2.17 -12.62 -20.81
C CYS A 17 2.94 -12.65 -19.49
N ARG A 18 4.26 -12.87 -19.59
CA ARG A 18 5.24 -12.51 -18.56
C ARG A 18 5.13 -11.00 -18.40
N HIS A 19 4.08 -10.56 -17.73
CA HIS A 19 4.13 -9.33 -16.97
C HIS A 19 5.10 -9.64 -15.85
N HIS A 20 6.39 -9.43 -16.13
CA HIS A 20 7.24 -8.91 -15.10
C HIS A 20 6.43 -7.78 -14.47
N MET A 21 5.92 -7.99 -13.25
CA MET A 21 6.04 -6.93 -12.26
C MET A 21 7.51 -6.53 -12.37
N HIS A 22 7.80 -5.58 -13.25
CA HIS A 22 9.01 -4.81 -13.20
C HIS A 22 8.85 -4.07 -11.87
N PHE A 23 9.14 -4.76 -10.77
CA PHE A 23 9.91 -4.17 -9.70
C PHE A 23 11.04 -3.50 -10.45
N SER A 24 10.90 -2.20 -10.68
CA SER A 24 11.94 -1.40 -11.31
C SER A 24 13.19 -1.68 -10.47
N PRO A 25 14.19 -2.44 -10.96
CA PRO A 25 15.31 -2.88 -10.11
C PRO A 25 16.26 -1.72 -9.76
N ALA A 26 15.87 -0.49 -10.09
CA ALA A 26 16.64 0.73 -9.95
C ALA A 26 15.78 1.90 -9.46
N LEU A 27 15.01 1.70 -8.38
CA LEU A 27 14.92 2.77 -7.39
C LEU A 27 16.13 2.55 -6.48
N ASN A 28 17.22 3.28 -6.76
CA ASN A 28 18.30 3.48 -5.79
C ASN A 28 17.60 3.75 -4.46
N LYS A 29 17.67 2.79 -3.53
CA LYS A 29 17.01 2.90 -2.23
C LYS A 29 17.66 4.08 -1.56
N PRO A 30 16.96 5.22 -1.38
CA PRO A 30 17.57 6.31 -0.67
C PRO A 30 17.84 5.78 0.74
N HIS A 31 19.07 5.94 1.22
CA HIS A 31 19.35 5.72 2.64
C HIS A 31 18.31 6.54 3.43
N PRO A 32 17.87 6.16 4.65
CA PRO A 32 16.92 6.95 5.45
C PRO A 32 17.29 8.45 5.62
N ASN A 33 18.52 8.85 5.28
CA ASN A 33 19.03 10.23 5.27
C ASN A 33 18.87 10.96 3.92
N GLU A 34 18.38 10.31 2.86
CA GLU A 34 18.34 10.84 1.48
C GLU A 34 16.96 11.37 1.04
N ILE A 35 15.92 11.28 1.88
CA ILE A 35 14.72 12.10 1.65
C ILE A 35 15.13 13.53 1.99
N GLY A 36 15.11 14.42 0.99
CA GLY A 36 15.56 15.82 1.06
C GLY A 36 14.96 16.61 2.23
N ALA A 37 15.48 17.83 2.47
CA ALA A 37 15.04 18.64 3.63
C ALA A 37 13.54 18.95 3.58
N ASP A 38 12.97 18.86 2.38
CA ASP A 38 11.60 19.18 2.08
C ASP A 38 10.71 17.94 2.21
N ASN A 39 9.56 18.15 2.84
CA ASN A 39 8.53 17.14 2.93
C ASN A 39 7.91 16.91 1.54
N PRO A 40 7.86 15.67 1.03
CA PRO A 40 7.32 15.38 -0.29
C PRO A 40 5.87 15.82 -0.50
N LEU A 41 5.09 15.97 0.59
CA LEU A 41 3.72 16.46 0.53
C LEU A 41 3.61 17.97 0.22
N ASP A 42 4.68 18.73 0.44
CA ASP A 42 4.69 20.20 0.28
C ASP A 42 5.18 20.61 -1.12
N SER A 43 5.56 19.65 -1.98
CA SER A 43 5.95 19.92 -3.36
C SER A 43 4.74 20.23 -4.22
N ASP A 44 4.74 21.35 -4.93
CA ASP A 44 3.75 21.67 -5.96
C ASP A 44 4.17 21.17 -7.36
N HIS A 45 5.37 20.58 -7.47
CA HIS A 45 5.94 20.13 -8.74
C HIS A 45 5.48 18.72 -9.08
N TYR A 46 4.21 18.59 -9.45
CA TYR A 46 3.67 17.41 -10.10
C TYR A 46 3.72 17.64 -11.61
N GLU A 47 4.60 16.94 -12.33
CA GLU A 47 4.54 16.93 -13.79
C GLU A 47 3.14 16.49 -14.19
N ARG A 48 2.44 17.34 -14.98
CA ARG A 48 1.09 17.10 -15.51
C ARG A 48 1.10 15.81 -16.32
N SER A 49 0.82 14.73 -15.62
CA SER A 49 0.74 13.38 -16.14
C SER A 49 -0.68 12.89 -15.87
N ASP A 50 -1.17 11.98 -16.70
CA ASP A 50 -2.45 11.30 -16.49
C ASP A 50 -2.43 10.36 -15.26
N ALA A 51 -1.50 10.58 -14.32
CA ALA A 51 -1.30 9.80 -13.12
C ALA A 51 -2.16 10.32 -11.97
N VAL A 52 -2.56 9.42 -11.08
CA VAL A 52 -3.17 9.78 -9.81
C VAL A 52 -2.07 9.96 -8.77
N ILE A 53 -2.04 11.13 -8.11
CA ILE A 53 -1.08 11.40 -7.03
C ILE A 53 -1.84 11.46 -5.71
N LEU A 54 -1.52 10.52 -4.84
CA LEU A 54 -2.10 10.41 -3.51
C LEU A 54 -1.14 10.96 -2.46
N GLY A 55 -1.68 11.74 -1.54
CA GLY A 55 -0.99 12.19 -0.33
C GLY A 55 -1.38 11.27 0.84
N VAL A 56 -0.38 10.67 1.48
CA VAL A 56 -0.53 9.79 2.65
C VAL A 56 0.13 10.46 3.84
N LYS A 57 -0.70 11.09 4.68
CA LYS A 57 -0.26 11.74 5.91
C LYS A 57 -0.32 10.76 7.07
N LEU A 58 0.80 10.57 7.75
CA LEU A 58 0.92 9.82 8.99
C LEU A 58 0.84 10.78 10.19
N SER A 59 -0.01 10.45 11.15
CA SER A 59 -0.10 11.09 12.47
C SER A 59 -0.25 10.04 13.57
N THR A 60 -0.17 10.46 14.83
CA THR A 60 -0.52 9.64 16.00
C THR A 60 -1.84 10.15 16.58
N SER A 61 -2.59 9.28 17.25
CA SER A 61 -3.84 9.66 17.93
C SER A 61 -3.62 10.60 19.12
N SER A 62 -2.44 10.53 19.74
CA SER A 62 -1.96 11.40 20.80
C SER A 62 -0.51 11.81 20.55
N SER A 63 -0.12 12.99 21.02
CA SER A 63 1.29 13.42 21.09
C SER A 63 2.05 12.77 22.24
N THR A 64 1.39 11.95 23.05
CA THR A 64 1.99 11.29 24.21
C THR A 64 1.57 9.82 24.31
N LEU A 65 2.42 9.00 24.90
CA LEU A 65 2.18 7.59 25.19
C LEU A 65 2.60 7.31 26.63
N SER A 66 1.64 7.03 27.53
CA SER A 66 1.94 6.68 28.92
C SER A 66 2.50 5.27 29.04
N VAL A 67 3.58 5.14 29.82
CA VAL A 67 4.26 3.86 30.07
C VAL A 67 3.65 3.12 31.27
N SER A 68 3.23 3.82 32.31
CA SER A 68 2.60 3.22 33.51
C SER A 68 1.11 2.93 33.32
N LYS A 69 0.41 3.74 32.54
CA LYS A 69 -1.03 3.58 32.22
C LYS A 69 -1.23 3.59 30.70
N PRO A 70 -0.81 2.52 30.00
CA PRO A 70 -0.87 2.49 28.55
C PRO A 70 -2.30 2.69 28.04
N ASP A 71 -2.47 3.65 27.14
CA ASP A 71 -3.74 3.85 26.44
C ASP A 71 -3.92 2.72 25.41
N PRO A 72 -4.93 1.84 25.56
CA PRO A 72 -5.19 0.80 24.56
C PRO A 72 -5.65 1.38 23.21
N HIS A 73 -6.00 2.66 23.17
CA HIS A 73 -6.44 3.38 21.98
C HIS A 73 -5.34 4.24 21.34
N PHE A 74 -4.07 4.14 21.79
CA PHE A 74 -2.98 4.77 21.04
C PHE A 74 -2.85 4.11 19.67
N HIS A 75 -2.91 4.89 18.59
CA HIS A 75 -2.87 4.38 17.22
C HIS A 75 -2.13 5.33 16.28
N LEU A 76 -1.61 4.75 15.19
CA LEU A 76 -1.18 5.52 14.03
C LEU A 76 -2.39 5.82 13.16
N VAL A 77 -2.50 7.05 12.69
CA VAL A 77 -3.55 7.48 11.77
C VAL A 77 -2.92 7.76 10.42
N LEU A 78 -3.31 6.99 9.41
CA LEU A 78 -2.96 7.22 8.01
C LEU A 78 -4.13 7.90 7.33
N THR A 79 -3.92 9.13 6.90
CA THR A 79 -4.91 9.91 6.13
C THR A 79 -4.49 9.93 4.67
N VAL A 80 -5.30 9.34 3.79
CA VAL A 80 -5.07 9.32 2.34
C VAL A 80 -6.00 10.31 1.65
N SER A 81 -5.44 11.09 0.73
CA SER A 81 -6.14 12.14 -0.01
C SER A 81 -5.59 12.27 -1.43
N PHE A 82 -6.30 12.94 -2.32
CA PHE A 82 -5.76 13.33 -3.62
C PHE A 82 -4.90 14.59 -3.49
N LEU A 83 -3.69 14.54 -4.02
CA LEU A 83 -2.89 15.73 -4.35
C LEU A 83 -3.13 16.14 -5.80
N HIS A 84 -3.27 15.14 -6.67
CA HIS A 84 -3.62 15.33 -8.07
C HIS A 84 -4.51 14.19 -8.58
N SER A 85 -5.46 14.52 -9.45
CA SER A 85 -6.31 13.55 -10.14
C SER A 85 -6.66 14.07 -11.54
N PRO A 86 -6.54 13.24 -12.58
CA PRO A 86 -7.00 13.59 -13.93
C PRO A 86 -8.53 13.58 -14.04
N ARG A 87 -9.24 13.01 -13.06
CA ARG A 87 -10.71 12.95 -13.00
C ARG A 87 -11.20 13.59 -11.69
N PRO A 88 -11.17 14.94 -11.60
CA PRO A 88 -11.71 15.62 -10.43
C PRO A 88 -13.18 15.23 -10.25
N ASN A 89 -13.64 15.06 -9.01
CA ASN A 89 -14.98 14.57 -8.65
C ASN A 89 -15.23 13.06 -8.83
N SER A 90 -14.22 12.28 -9.24
CA SER A 90 -14.32 10.82 -9.27
C SER A 90 -13.67 10.19 -8.03
N SER A 91 -14.33 9.20 -7.45
CA SER A 91 -13.73 8.35 -6.41
C SER A 91 -12.70 7.41 -7.04
N PHE A 92 -11.74 6.97 -6.25
CA PHE A 92 -10.68 6.10 -6.72
C PHE A 92 -10.41 5.00 -5.71
N THR A 93 -10.37 3.77 -6.18
CA THR A 93 -10.15 2.58 -5.38
C THR A 93 -8.75 2.06 -5.62
N ILE A 94 -8.00 1.81 -4.56
CA ILE A 94 -6.65 1.23 -4.62
C ILE A 94 -6.60 -0.07 -3.83
N SER A 95 -5.77 -1.00 -4.29
CA SER A 95 -5.43 -2.17 -3.47
C SER A 95 -4.49 -1.75 -2.34
N THR A 96 -4.79 -2.16 -1.11
CA THR A 96 -3.94 -1.91 0.05
C THR A 96 -3.04 -3.09 0.40
N GLY A 97 -3.32 -4.29 -0.12
CA GLY A 97 -2.53 -5.48 0.15
C GLY A 97 -1.03 -5.25 -0.06
N ARG A 98 -0.22 -5.54 0.96
CA ARG A 98 1.25 -5.32 1.00
C ARG A 98 1.72 -3.86 1.06
N SER A 99 0.82 -2.90 1.22
CA SER A 99 1.16 -1.49 1.46
C SER A 99 1.07 -1.14 2.94
N VAL A 100 1.51 0.08 3.31
CA VAL A 100 1.31 0.64 4.66
C VAL A 100 -0.17 0.81 5.05
N LEU A 101 -1.08 0.76 4.09
CA LEU A 101 -2.52 0.97 4.27
C LEU A 101 -3.30 -0.33 4.58
N ASP A 102 -2.62 -1.48 4.68
CA ASP A 102 -3.27 -2.75 5.01
C ASP A 102 -3.38 -2.93 6.53
N PRO A 103 -4.59 -2.88 7.13
CA PRO A 103 -4.76 -2.91 8.58
C PRO A 103 -4.45 -4.27 9.21
N ASP A 104 -4.68 -5.38 8.48
CA ASP A 104 -4.44 -6.72 9.03
C ASP A 104 -3.02 -7.21 8.76
N PHE A 105 -2.22 -6.40 8.10
CA PHE A 105 -0.82 -6.71 7.83
C PHE A 105 0.03 -6.01 8.88
N ASP A 106 0.18 -6.63 10.05
CA ASP A 106 1.15 -6.21 11.07
C ASP A 106 2.49 -5.90 10.38
N THR A 107 2.83 -4.62 10.37
CA THR A 107 3.28 -3.91 9.16
C THR A 107 4.73 -4.13 8.79
N ARG A 108 5.12 -5.33 8.33
CA ARG A 108 6.36 -5.73 7.57
C ARG A 108 7.57 -4.78 7.57
N GLY A 109 7.99 -4.25 8.72
CA GLY A 109 9.03 -3.21 8.79
C GLY A 109 8.68 -1.89 8.08
N ALA A 110 7.39 -1.64 7.84
CA ALA A 110 6.86 -0.41 7.25
C ALA A 110 6.99 0.77 8.19
N PHE A 111 6.82 0.53 9.49
CA PHE A 111 6.98 1.53 10.53
C PHE A 111 8.07 1.15 11.52
N ARG A 112 8.79 2.16 12.00
CA ARG A 112 9.73 2.08 13.13
C ARG A 112 9.60 3.35 13.97
N LEU A 113 9.93 3.25 15.25
CA LEU A 113 10.04 4.41 16.13
C LEU A 113 11.51 4.80 16.20
N VAL A 114 11.84 6.01 15.77
CA VAL A 114 13.21 6.53 15.84
C VAL A 114 13.31 7.41 17.07
N CYS A 115 14.19 7.06 18.01
CA CYS A 115 14.47 7.90 19.16
C CYS A 115 15.26 9.14 18.71
N GLU A 116 14.78 10.33 19.05
CA GLU A 116 15.43 11.59 18.64
C GLU A 116 16.77 11.82 19.33
N ALA A 117 16.92 11.34 20.56
CA ALA A 117 18.14 11.54 21.35
C ALA A 117 19.25 10.55 20.96
N ASP A 118 18.89 9.31 20.60
CA ASP A 118 19.84 8.26 20.22
C ASP A 118 19.18 7.25 19.27
N GLU A 119 19.55 7.27 18.00
CA GLU A 119 19.02 6.35 16.99
C GLU A 119 19.24 4.87 17.34
N LYS A 120 20.22 4.53 18.19
CA LYS A 120 20.44 3.15 18.65
C LYS A 120 19.32 2.64 19.56
N GLN A 121 18.52 3.54 20.11
CA GLN A 121 17.32 3.22 20.90
C GLN A 121 16.04 3.18 20.04
N SER A 122 16.18 3.16 18.71
CA SER A 122 15.04 3.03 17.81
C SER A 122 14.38 1.67 17.94
N LEU A 123 13.05 1.66 17.97
CA LEU A 123 12.24 0.46 18.16
C LEU A 123 11.60 0.04 16.83
N ARG A 124 11.55 -1.27 16.58
CA ARG A 124 10.82 -1.84 15.44
C ARG A 124 9.36 -1.98 15.82
N LEU A 125 8.44 -1.75 14.89
CA LEU A 125 7.02 -1.99 15.13
C LEU A 125 6.52 -3.33 14.57
N SER A 126 7.37 -4.01 13.80
CA SER A 126 7.10 -5.32 13.22
C SER A 126 8.39 -5.93 12.66
N PRO A 127 8.43 -7.25 12.42
CA PRO A 127 9.52 -7.90 11.71
C PRO A 127 9.65 -7.38 10.27
N GLU A 128 10.89 -7.29 9.77
CA GLU A 128 11.18 -6.98 8.36
C GLU A 128 11.01 -8.22 7.46
N THR A 129 9.95 -9.00 7.65
CA THR A 129 9.68 -10.18 6.83
C THR A 129 8.69 -9.83 5.72
N GLU A 130 9.10 -10.05 4.48
CA GLU A 130 8.22 -9.97 3.32
C GLU A 130 7.69 -11.38 3.02
N PRO A 131 6.42 -11.70 3.30
CA PRO A 131 5.85 -12.98 2.89
C PRO A 131 5.91 -13.09 1.36
N HIS A 132 6.54 -14.17 0.92
CA HIS A 132 6.62 -14.54 -0.48
C HIS A 132 5.31 -15.22 -0.88
N TYR A 133 4.39 -14.46 -1.46
CA TYR A 133 3.22 -15.06 -2.07
C TYR A 133 3.65 -15.70 -3.39
N ALA A 134 3.47 -17.01 -3.50
CA ALA A 134 3.57 -17.67 -4.79
C ALA A 134 2.61 -16.96 -5.76
N TYR A 135 3.15 -16.44 -6.86
CA TYR A 135 2.33 -15.94 -7.95
C TYR A 135 1.59 -17.15 -8.55
N GLN A 136 0.29 -17.20 -8.31
CA GLN A 136 -0.58 -18.12 -9.02
C GLN A 136 -1.21 -17.32 -10.16
N PRO A 137 -1.04 -17.75 -11.42
CA PRO A 137 -1.71 -17.12 -12.55
C PRO A 137 -3.22 -17.02 -12.29
N THR A 138 -3.70 -15.79 -12.19
CA THR A 138 -5.08 -15.40 -11.96
C THR A 138 -5.81 -15.37 -13.30
N GLU A 139 -5.90 -16.50 -14.01
CA GLU A 139 -6.68 -16.55 -15.26
C GLU A 139 -8.14 -16.16 -14.96
N ASN A 140 -8.48 -14.89 -15.23
CA ASN A 140 -9.79 -14.29 -15.03
C ASN A 140 -10.36 -14.44 -13.61
N ARG A 141 -9.51 -14.26 -12.58
CA ARG A 141 -9.97 -14.19 -11.18
C ARG A 141 -10.30 -12.75 -10.82
N ASP A 142 -11.52 -12.52 -10.34
CA ASP A 142 -11.89 -11.23 -9.75
C ASP A 142 -11.00 -10.98 -8.52
N LEU A 143 -10.21 -9.91 -8.56
CA LEU A 143 -9.26 -9.60 -7.49
C LEU A 143 -9.94 -9.42 -6.13
N LYS A 144 -11.22 -9.05 -6.08
CA LYS A 144 -12.00 -8.99 -4.83
C LYS A 144 -12.14 -10.33 -4.12
N THR A 145 -11.88 -11.45 -4.82
CA THR A 145 -11.97 -12.82 -4.26
C THR A 145 -10.65 -13.31 -3.67
N ILE A 146 -9.59 -12.51 -3.72
CA ILE A 146 -8.27 -12.86 -3.18
C ILE A 146 -8.21 -12.40 -1.73
N GLU A 147 -8.19 -13.35 -0.79
CA GLU A 147 -8.29 -13.09 0.66
C GLU A 147 -7.27 -12.09 1.20
N TRP A 148 -6.01 -12.15 0.73
CA TRP A 148 -4.94 -11.25 1.19
C TRP A 148 -4.94 -9.90 0.48
N LEU A 149 -5.78 -9.70 -0.55
CA LEU A 149 -5.80 -8.48 -1.34
C LEU A 149 -7.02 -7.65 -0.97
N LYS A 150 -6.77 -6.60 -0.19
CA LYS A 150 -7.81 -5.66 0.24
C LYS A 150 -7.79 -4.41 -0.60
N PHE A 151 -8.89 -3.67 -0.53
CA PHE A 151 -9.09 -2.45 -1.27
C PHE A 151 -9.69 -1.38 -0.37
N ILE A 152 -9.33 -0.13 -0.63
CA ILE A 152 -9.98 1.04 -0.05
C ILE A 152 -10.42 1.98 -1.17
N THR A 153 -11.49 2.73 -0.93
CA THR A 153 -11.94 3.80 -1.82
C THR A 153 -11.61 5.14 -1.20
N ILE A 154 -10.87 5.97 -1.93
CA ILE A 154 -10.67 7.39 -1.62
C ILE A 154 -11.82 8.17 -2.28
N PRO A 155 -12.65 8.88 -1.49
CA PRO A 155 -13.75 9.67 -2.03
C PRO A 155 -13.22 10.90 -2.77
N ALA A 156 -13.94 11.35 -3.80
CA ALA A 156 -13.47 12.41 -4.69
C ALA A 156 -13.18 13.75 -3.99
N SER A 157 -13.96 14.09 -2.97
CA SER A 157 -13.90 15.36 -2.24
C SER A 157 -13.37 15.23 -0.82
N GLY A 158 -12.74 14.11 -0.48
CA GLY A 158 -12.45 13.80 0.91
C GLY A 158 -11.20 12.98 1.12
N THR A 159 -11.11 12.49 2.34
CA THR A 159 -9.99 11.69 2.82
C THR A 159 -10.50 10.37 3.34
N VAL A 160 -9.70 9.32 3.23
CA VAL A 160 -9.91 8.09 3.97
C VAL A 160 -8.91 8.03 5.12
N GLN A 161 -9.39 7.67 6.30
CA GLN A 161 -8.56 7.47 7.49
C GLN A 161 -8.48 5.98 7.79
N ILE A 162 -7.26 5.53 8.09
CA ILE A 162 -6.96 4.17 8.50
C ILE A 162 -6.25 4.27 9.84
N GLU A 163 -6.84 3.66 10.86
CA GLU A 163 -6.29 3.61 12.20
C GLU A 163 -5.57 2.28 12.40
N LEU A 164 -4.30 2.34 12.79
CA LEU A 164 -3.48 1.18 13.09
C LEU A 164 -3.18 1.16 14.59
N PRO A 165 -3.81 0.27 15.37
CA PRO A 165 -3.61 0.21 16.82
C PRO A 165 -2.14 0.02 17.17
N LEU A 166 -1.56 0.94 17.95
CA LEU A 166 -0.17 0.88 18.39
C LEU A 166 -0.08 0.91 19.92
N PRO A 167 -0.74 0.00 20.64
CA PRO A 167 -0.64 -0.04 22.09
C PRO A 167 0.81 -0.35 22.50
N LEU A 168 1.21 0.09 23.70
CA LEU A 168 2.54 -0.16 24.25
C LEU A 168 2.95 -1.64 24.18
N GLU A 169 2.02 -2.55 24.48
CA GLU A 169 2.25 -3.99 24.42
C GLU A 169 2.62 -4.49 23.02
N ARG A 170 2.10 -3.85 21.97
CA ARG A 170 2.49 -4.17 20.58
C ARG A 170 3.93 -3.73 20.32
N ILE A 171 4.31 -2.55 20.82
CA ILE A 171 5.68 -2.03 20.69
C ILE A 171 6.66 -2.97 21.41
N LEU A 172 6.39 -3.32 22.66
CA LEU A 172 7.25 -4.20 23.46
C LEU A 172 7.36 -5.60 22.84
N ARG A 173 6.25 -6.19 22.37
CA ARG A 173 6.26 -7.50 21.70
C ARG A 173 7.10 -7.53 20.41
N ALA A 174 7.24 -6.40 19.73
CA ALA A 174 8.07 -6.31 18.53
C ALA A 174 9.57 -6.16 18.85
N ASN A 175 9.94 -5.94 20.11
CA ASN A 175 11.31 -5.70 20.57
C ASN A 175 11.57 -6.53 21.85
N ASP A 176 11.82 -7.83 21.68
CA ASP A 176 11.97 -8.80 22.79
C ASP A 176 13.09 -8.44 23.79
N ASP A 177 14.04 -7.60 23.38
CA ASP A 177 15.16 -7.12 24.18
C ASP A 177 14.87 -5.83 24.96
N VAL A 178 13.75 -5.15 24.65
CA VAL A 178 13.35 -3.89 25.29
C VAL A 178 12.24 -4.18 26.28
N LYS A 179 12.49 -3.89 27.55
CA LYS A 179 11.49 -4.00 28.60
C LYS A 179 10.81 -2.66 28.81
N ARG A 180 9.65 -2.71 29.48
CA ARG A 180 8.91 -1.49 29.84
C ARG A 180 9.76 -0.53 30.67
N GLU A 181 10.61 -1.06 31.55
CA GLU A 181 11.47 -0.26 32.43
C GLU A 181 12.58 0.48 31.66
N ASP A 182 12.92 0.03 30.45
CA ASP A 182 13.89 0.69 29.58
C ASP A 182 13.29 1.91 28.87
N MET A 183 11.95 2.01 28.83
CA MET A 183 11.21 3.10 28.20
C MET A 183 11.09 4.31 29.15
N LYS A 184 12.09 5.20 29.09
CA LYS A 184 12.18 6.35 29.99
C LYS A 184 11.15 7.44 29.64
N PRO A 185 10.34 7.92 30.62
CA PRO A 185 9.52 9.11 30.43
C PRO A 185 10.34 10.31 29.94
N GLY A 186 9.74 11.15 29.11
CA GLY A 186 10.39 12.27 28.41
C GLY A 186 11.13 11.87 27.13
N THR A 187 11.31 10.58 26.84
CA THR A 187 11.91 10.14 25.58
C THR A 187 10.98 10.47 24.42
N LYS A 188 11.53 11.11 23.39
CA LYS A 188 10.79 11.52 22.20
C LYS A 188 11.08 10.56 21.05
N TYR A 189 10.01 10.04 20.47
CA TYR A 189 10.06 9.14 19.33
C TYR A 189 9.38 9.77 18.12
N ARG A 190 10.02 9.62 16.97
CA ARG A 190 9.43 9.91 15.66
C ARG A 190 8.99 8.62 14.99
N VAL A 191 7.78 8.58 14.46
CA VAL A 191 7.32 7.45 13.66
C VAL A 191 7.89 7.58 12.25
N TRP A 192 8.79 6.68 11.88
CA TRP A 192 9.35 6.63 10.55
C TRP A 192 8.58 5.61 9.70
N MET A 193 8.24 6.00 8.48
CA MET A 193 7.54 5.17 7.49
C MET A 193 8.42 4.91 6.26
N LYS A 194 8.43 3.66 5.78
CA LYS A 194 9.17 3.25 4.58
C LYS A 194 8.42 3.66 3.31
N GLN A 195 8.92 4.68 2.60
CA GLN A 195 8.32 5.16 1.34
C GLN A 195 8.12 4.07 0.28
N ALA A 196 9.00 3.07 0.22
CA ALA A 196 8.87 1.97 -0.73
C ALA A 196 7.60 1.12 -0.55
N LEU A 197 6.91 1.24 0.60
CA LEU A 197 5.64 0.56 0.88
C LEU A 197 4.41 1.45 0.65
N LEU A 198 4.59 2.66 0.09
CA LEU A 198 3.55 3.47 -0.52
C LEU A 198 3.39 3.10 -2.01
N HIS A 199 3.20 1.79 -2.26
CA HIS A 199 2.97 1.24 -3.59
C HIS A 199 1.67 0.45 -3.59
N PHE A 200 0.83 0.71 -4.59
CA PHE A 200 -0.48 0.07 -4.74
C PHE A 200 -0.48 -0.71 -6.05
N PRO A 201 -0.45 -2.06 -6.00
CA PRO A 201 -0.30 -2.87 -7.20
C PRO A 201 -1.47 -2.73 -8.18
N TYR A 202 -2.67 -2.40 -7.70
CA TYR A 202 -3.87 -2.26 -8.51
C TYR A 202 -4.69 -1.04 -8.12
N SER A 203 -5.37 -0.46 -9.11
CA SER A 203 -6.10 0.80 -8.95
C SER A 203 -7.24 0.95 -9.96
N TYR A 204 -8.36 1.54 -9.53
CA TYR A 204 -9.60 1.59 -10.31
C TYR A 204 -10.33 2.90 -10.06
N TRP A 205 -10.91 3.48 -11.10
CA TRP A 205 -11.90 4.54 -10.93
C TRP A 205 -13.21 3.98 -10.38
N GLY A 206 -13.81 4.68 -9.42
CA GLY A 206 -15.11 4.33 -8.82
C GLY A 206 -15.03 3.85 -7.38
N ASN A 207 -16.21 3.75 -6.75
CA ASN A 207 -16.37 3.36 -5.36
C ASN A 207 -16.72 1.86 -5.22
N LEU A 208 -16.05 1.14 -4.31
CA LEU A 208 -16.35 -0.26 -3.97
C LEU A 208 -17.80 -0.48 -3.53
N GLY A 209 -18.38 0.47 -2.79
CA GLY A 209 -19.78 0.41 -2.37
C GLY A 209 -20.77 0.94 -3.40
N GLY A 210 -20.28 1.53 -4.50
CA GLY A 210 -21.07 2.15 -5.56
C GLY A 210 -20.75 1.54 -6.92
N ASP A 211 -20.03 2.28 -7.76
CA ASP A 211 -19.75 1.94 -9.17
C ASP A 211 -19.11 0.55 -9.36
N LEU A 212 -18.30 0.11 -8.39
CA LEU A 212 -17.52 -1.13 -8.44
C LEU A 212 -18.18 -2.29 -7.68
N LYS A 213 -19.33 -2.07 -7.03
CA LYS A 213 -19.98 -3.05 -6.17
C LYS A 213 -20.23 -4.38 -6.89
N ASP A 214 -20.89 -4.29 -8.06
CA ASP A 214 -21.29 -5.45 -8.86
C ASP A 214 -20.31 -5.77 -10.01
N LYS A 215 -19.17 -5.08 -10.05
CA LYS A 215 -18.13 -5.26 -11.07
C LYS A 215 -17.08 -6.27 -10.63
N LYS A 216 -16.28 -6.77 -11.57
CA LYS A 216 -15.11 -7.61 -11.28
C LYS A 216 -13.84 -6.80 -11.51
N LEU A 217 -12.85 -6.94 -10.64
CA LEU A 217 -11.57 -6.22 -10.77
C LEU A 217 -10.54 -7.14 -11.44
N SER A 218 -9.90 -6.64 -12.50
CA SER A 218 -8.84 -7.35 -13.23
C SER A 218 -7.46 -6.79 -12.88
N ASP A 219 -6.47 -7.67 -12.84
CA ASP A 219 -5.04 -7.34 -12.80
C ASP A 219 -4.47 -6.88 -14.15
N ARG A 220 -5.25 -6.99 -15.23
CA ARG A 220 -4.87 -6.47 -16.55
C ARG A 220 -4.96 -4.95 -16.54
N MET A 221 -3.96 -4.31 -17.16
CA MET A 221 -3.95 -2.86 -17.34
C MET A 221 -5.06 -2.43 -18.31
N SER A 222 -5.61 -1.24 -18.05
CA SER A 222 -6.57 -0.56 -18.89
C SER A 222 -5.98 -0.28 -20.28
N PRO A 223 -6.77 -0.42 -21.36
CA PRO A 223 -6.38 0.05 -22.69
C PRO A 223 -6.00 1.53 -22.72
N GLU A 224 -6.57 2.36 -21.83
CA GLU A 224 -6.25 3.79 -21.74
C GLU A 224 -4.81 4.06 -21.28
N THR A 225 -4.22 3.12 -20.51
CA THR A 225 -2.94 3.34 -19.83
C THR A 225 -1.84 2.37 -20.27
N GLY A 226 -2.20 1.26 -20.92
CA GLY A 226 -1.30 0.28 -21.52
C GLY A 226 -1.20 0.41 -23.04
N LYS A 227 -0.07 -0.04 -23.62
CA LYS A 227 0.05 -0.26 -25.07
C LYS A 227 -0.40 -1.69 -25.38
N LEU A 228 -1.68 -1.87 -25.71
CA LEU A 228 -2.25 -3.16 -26.07
C LEU A 228 -2.25 -3.36 -27.60
N SER A 229 -2.21 -4.60 -28.06
CA SER A 229 -2.54 -4.93 -29.44
C SER A 229 -4.06 -4.85 -29.67
N GLU A 230 -4.48 -4.69 -30.92
CA GLU A 230 -5.91 -4.62 -31.29
C GLU A 230 -6.72 -5.81 -30.76
N ALA A 231 -6.14 -7.02 -30.82
CA ALA A 231 -6.78 -8.23 -30.29
C ALA A 231 -6.95 -8.19 -28.76
N GLU A 232 -5.99 -7.62 -28.04
CA GLU A 232 -6.07 -7.46 -26.58
C GLU A 232 -7.08 -6.38 -26.18
N GLU A 233 -7.18 -5.28 -26.94
CA GLU A 233 -8.22 -4.28 -26.74
C GLU A 233 -9.62 -4.85 -26.95
N ASP A 234 -9.82 -5.65 -27.99
CA ASP A 234 -11.12 -6.28 -28.26
C ASP A 234 -11.51 -7.28 -27.17
N GLU A 235 -10.55 -8.03 -26.64
CA GLU A 235 -10.78 -8.88 -25.47
C GLU A 235 -11.17 -8.06 -24.24
N CYS A 236 -10.47 -6.94 -23.98
CA CYS A 236 -10.80 -6.03 -22.87
C CYS A 236 -12.22 -5.49 -23.02
N LYS A 237 -12.60 -4.97 -24.19
CA LYS A 237 -13.97 -4.49 -24.48
C LYS A 237 -15.01 -5.58 -24.25
N ALA A 238 -14.72 -6.83 -24.65
CA ALA A 238 -15.62 -7.96 -24.43
C ALA A 238 -15.79 -8.30 -22.93
N LEU A 239 -14.74 -8.12 -22.13
CA LEU A 239 -14.76 -8.29 -20.68
C LEU A 239 -15.46 -7.12 -19.96
N GLU A 240 -15.28 -5.87 -20.40
CA GLU A 240 -16.02 -4.71 -19.86
C GLU A 240 -17.53 -4.89 -19.98
N ARG A 241 -18.00 -5.40 -21.13
CA ARG A 241 -19.42 -5.76 -21.34
C ARG A 241 -19.91 -6.83 -20.37
N LYS A 242 -19.00 -7.66 -19.84
CA LYS A 242 -19.28 -8.68 -18.80
C LYS A 242 -19.09 -8.14 -17.38
N GLY A 243 -18.86 -6.83 -17.22
CA GLY A 243 -18.74 -6.16 -15.92
C GLY A 243 -17.33 -6.17 -15.32
N TRP A 244 -16.29 -6.44 -16.11
CA TRP A 244 -14.90 -6.30 -15.66
C TRP A 244 -14.44 -4.83 -15.70
N VAL A 245 -13.58 -4.47 -14.75
CA VAL A 245 -12.90 -3.17 -14.67
C VAL A 245 -11.41 -3.43 -14.58
N PHE A 246 -10.64 -2.69 -15.37
CA PHE A 246 -9.22 -2.88 -15.57
C PHE A 246 -8.40 -1.94 -14.70
N ASP A 247 -7.21 -2.40 -14.30
CA ASP A 247 -6.27 -1.60 -13.52
C ASP A 247 -5.88 -0.36 -14.31
N GLN A 248 -6.04 0.81 -13.73
CA GLN A 248 -5.67 2.06 -14.37
C GLN A 248 -4.15 2.21 -14.43
N GLY A 249 -3.41 1.54 -13.55
CA GLY A 249 -1.98 1.76 -13.39
C GLY A 249 -1.67 3.23 -13.05
N ARG A 250 -0.39 3.55 -12.82
CA ARG A 250 0.06 4.95 -12.64
C ARG A 250 -0.53 5.67 -11.42
N VAL A 251 -0.52 5.00 -10.28
CA VAL A 251 -0.72 5.66 -8.99
C VAL A 251 0.63 5.94 -8.36
N GLN A 252 0.87 7.20 -8.03
CA GLN A 252 1.98 7.61 -7.19
C GLN A 252 1.43 7.97 -5.81
N ALA A 253 2.10 7.52 -4.76
CA ALA A 253 1.84 8.03 -3.42
C ALA A 253 3.05 8.73 -2.84
N LEU A 254 2.77 9.85 -2.20
CA LEU A 254 3.72 10.66 -1.45
C LEU A 254 3.27 10.65 0.00
N GLY A 255 4.21 10.64 0.93
CA GLY A 255 3.88 10.76 2.34
C GLY A 255 4.88 11.63 3.08
N ASN A 256 4.51 12.05 4.28
CA ASN A 256 5.44 12.62 5.26
C ASN A 256 6.29 11.49 5.87
N VAL A 257 7.05 10.82 5.01
CA VAL A 257 7.90 9.68 5.33
C VAL A 257 9.19 10.10 5.98
N GLY A 258 9.92 9.12 6.52
CA GLY A 258 11.28 9.37 6.95
C GLY A 258 11.36 10.26 8.19
N ARG A 259 12.06 11.37 8.04
CA ARG A 259 12.25 12.39 9.08
C ARG A 259 11.05 13.33 9.28
N HIS A 260 10.03 13.26 8.42
CA HIS A 260 8.85 14.13 8.48
C HIS A 260 7.64 13.47 9.17
N GLY A 261 7.83 12.27 9.71
CA GLY A 261 6.79 11.56 10.44
C GLY A 261 6.42 12.25 11.76
N PRO A 262 5.26 11.88 12.34
CA PRO A 262 4.79 12.47 13.58
C PRO A 262 5.69 12.07 14.76
N GLU A 263 5.67 12.91 15.78
CA GLU A 263 6.44 12.70 17.00
C GLU A 263 5.49 12.54 18.19
N PHE A 264 5.91 11.73 19.14
CA PHE A 264 5.26 11.64 20.44
C PHE A 264 6.29 11.47 21.56
N VAL A 265 5.88 11.81 22.77
CA VAL A 265 6.71 11.74 23.97
C VAL A 265 6.20 10.63 24.88
N LEU A 266 7.11 9.86 25.47
CA LEU A 266 6.76 8.93 26.53
C LEU A 266 6.39 9.70 27.80
N GLU A 267 5.25 9.39 28.38
CA GLU A 267 4.83 9.94 29.67
C GLU A 267 4.83 8.87 30.75
N GLU A 268 4.83 9.32 32.00
CA GLU A 268 4.69 8.42 33.14
C GLU A 268 3.38 7.65 33.05
#